data_AF-A0A4S4KGD1-F1
#
_entry.id   AF-A0A4S4KGD1-F1
#
_cell.length_a   1.000
_cell.length_b   1.000
_cell.length_c   1.000
_cell.angle_alpha   90.00
_cell.angle_beta   90.00
_cell.angle_gamma   90.00
#
_symmetry.space_group_name_H-M   'P 1'
#
loop_
_entity.id
_entity.type
_entity.pdbx_description
1 polymer ?
#
loop_
_entity_poly.entity_id
_entity_poly.type
_entity_poly.pdbx_seq_one_letter_code
_entity_poly.pdbx_strand_id
1 'polypeptide(L)'
;MLSILPRGLHYSGWSTPRVAGFGVHDVLVESDVEDSLSSGLRAREQAKRLEYKVARVAAKKCSVEEVTKLHKELQDWLSSKFKPREQTSSLELSAALLRAILMNHLADSEARAHLNQKIEDMEMSKTKLEGELRSLVPN
;
A
#
# COMPACT_ATOMS: atom_id res chain seq x y z
N MET A 1 -26.83 -48.49 -11.44
CA MET A 1 -25.94 -49.45 -10.76
C MET A 1 -24.62 -49.48 -11.50
N LEU A 2 -23.53 -49.70 -10.74
CA LEU A 2 -22.12 -49.82 -11.15
C LEU A 2 -21.38 -48.48 -11.38
N SER A 3 -20.22 -48.19 -10.80
CA SER A 3 -19.52 -48.61 -9.57
C SER A 3 -18.33 -47.67 -9.39
N ILE A 4 -17.92 -47.47 -8.15
CA ILE A 4 -16.89 -46.54 -7.69
C ILE A 4 -15.51 -47.26 -7.59
N LEU A 5 -14.43 -46.49 -7.84
CA LEU A 5 -12.98 -46.64 -7.46
C LEU A 5 -12.08 -47.64 -8.24
N PRO A 6 -10.71 -47.50 -8.23
CA PRO A 6 -9.87 -46.43 -7.65
C PRO A 6 -8.72 -45.85 -8.51
N ARG A 7 -8.22 -44.73 -7.97
CA ARG A 7 -6.91 -44.06 -8.11
C ARG A 7 -5.74 -44.91 -8.65
N GLY A 8 -5.11 -44.40 -9.71
CA GLY A 8 -3.73 -44.70 -10.08
C GLY A 8 -2.86 -43.46 -9.93
N LEU A 9 -1.91 -43.51 -9.00
CA LEU A 9 -0.78 -42.58 -8.85
C LEU A 9 0.14 -42.75 -10.07
N HIS A 10 0.35 -41.68 -10.86
CA HIS A 10 1.52 -41.57 -11.72
C HIS A 10 2.32 -40.34 -11.30
N TYR A 11 3.32 -40.64 -10.47
CA TYR A 11 4.51 -39.85 -10.23
C TYR A 11 5.36 -39.79 -11.52
N SER A 12 6.26 -38.81 -11.57
CA SER A 12 7.42 -38.65 -12.45
C SER A 12 7.22 -38.11 -13.87
N GLY A 13 7.91 -36.99 -14.12
CA GLY A 13 8.19 -36.48 -15.45
C GLY A 13 8.82 -35.08 -15.49
N TRP A 14 9.61 -34.67 -14.49
CA TRP A 14 10.48 -33.50 -14.67
C TRP A 14 11.58 -33.88 -15.68
N SER A 15 11.37 -33.46 -16.94
CA SER A 15 12.34 -33.58 -18.01
C SER A 15 13.55 -32.71 -17.71
N THR A 16 14.63 -33.34 -17.24
CA THR A 16 15.99 -32.79 -17.24
C THR A 16 16.65 -33.12 -18.59
N PRO A 17 17.21 -32.14 -19.32
CA PRO A 17 18.12 -32.46 -20.42
C PRO A 17 19.46 -32.88 -19.83
N ARG A 18 19.87 -34.14 -20.08
CA ARG A 18 21.26 -34.58 -19.94
C ARG A 18 22.05 -34.09 -21.14
N VAL A 19 23.01 -33.21 -20.93
CA VAL A 19 24.17 -33.07 -21.83
C VAL A 19 25.40 -33.46 -21.03
N ALA A 20 26.03 -34.53 -21.49
CA ALA A 20 27.29 -35.04 -20.98
C ALA A 20 28.46 -34.29 -21.64
N GLY A 21 29.56 -34.10 -20.89
CA GLY A 21 30.90 -34.04 -21.48
C GLY A 21 31.73 -32.79 -21.18
N PHE A 22 32.67 -32.95 -20.24
CA PHE A 22 34.04 -32.43 -20.23
C PHE A 22 34.32 -30.95 -20.58
N GLY A 23 34.79 -30.22 -19.57
CA GLY A 23 35.55 -28.99 -19.75
C GLY A 23 35.90 -28.39 -18.39
N VAL A 24 37.10 -28.70 -17.89
CA VAL A 24 37.69 -27.99 -16.75
C VAL A 24 37.91 -26.54 -17.21
N HIS A 25 37.09 -25.63 -16.70
CA HIS A 25 37.43 -24.21 -16.66
C HIS A 25 36.97 -23.70 -15.30
N ASP A 26 37.82 -23.98 -14.31
CA ASP A 26 37.88 -23.24 -13.05
C ASP A 26 38.18 -21.78 -13.40
N VAL A 27 37.13 -21.00 -13.61
CA VAL A 27 37.19 -19.55 -13.43
C VAL A 27 36.24 -19.26 -12.30
N LEU A 28 36.84 -19.29 -11.12
CA LEU A 28 36.38 -18.59 -9.93
C LEU A 28 36.18 -17.10 -10.29
N VAL A 29 35.02 -16.75 -10.86
CA VAL A 29 34.49 -15.37 -10.79
C VAL A 29 33.67 -15.25 -9.51
N GLU A 30 34.33 -15.46 -8.37
CA GLU A 30 33.77 -15.11 -7.06
C GLU A 30 34.18 -13.68 -6.73
N SER A 31 33.29 -12.70 -6.96
CA SER A 31 33.29 -11.47 -6.14
C SER A 31 32.04 -10.58 -6.31
N ASP A 32 31.29 -10.65 -7.41
CA ASP A 32 30.17 -9.70 -7.66
C ASP A 32 28.75 -10.32 -7.66
N VAL A 33 28.63 -11.64 -7.85
CA VAL A 33 27.32 -12.31 -7.90
C VAL A 33 26.70 -12.52 -6.51
N GLU A 34 27.53 -12.76 -5.50
CA GLU A 34 27.11 -12.94 -4.10
C GLU A 34 26.47 -11.66 -3.54
N ASP A 35 27.04 -10.48 -3.83
CA ASP A 35 26.54 -9.21 -3.31
C ASP A 35 25.19 -8.82 -3.93
N SER A 36 25.00 -9.09 -5.22
CA SER A 36 23.74 -8.85 -5.92
C SER A 36 22.63 -9.79 -5.47
N LEU A 37 22.93 -11.08 -5.25
CA LEU A 37 21.98 -12.06 -4.72
C LEU A 37 21.58 -11.72 -3.27
N SER A 38 22.57 -11.38 -2.43
CA SER A 38 22.34 -10.91 -1.05
C SER A 38 21.46 -9.66 -1.01
N SER A 39 21.74 -8.68 -1.87
CA SER A 39 20.94 -7.46 -2.01
C SER A 39 19.52 -7.74 -2.49
N GLY A 40 19.34 -8.64 -3.46
CA GLY A 40 18.02 -9.08 -3.92
C GLY A 40 17.20 -9.78 -2.84
N LEU A 41 17.82 -10.66 -2.04
CA LEU A 41 17.16 -11.32 -0.92
C LEU A 41 16.73 -10.32 0.17
N ARG A 42 17.61 -9.36 0.51
CA ARG A 42 17.29 -8.27 1.44
C ARG A 42 16.13 -7.42 0.95
N ALA A 43 16.10 -7.09 -0.35
CA ALA A 43 15.02 -6.30 -0.94
C ALA A 43 13.68 -7.04 -0.91
N ARG A 44 13.66 -8.34 -1.20
CA ARG A 44 12.45 -9.19 -1.09
C ARG A 44 11.94 -9.28 0.35
N GLU A 45 12.85 -9.42 1.31
CA GLU A 45 12.48 -9.46 2.73
C GLU A 45 11.91 -8.12 3.22
N GLN A 46 12.48 -6.99 2.76
CA GLN A 46 11.90 -5.67 3.01
C GLN A 46 10.51 -5.52 2.40
N ALA A 47 10.29 -5.98 1.17
CA ALA A 47 8.99 -5.98 0.52
C ALA A 47 7.93 -6.72 1.37
N LYS A 48 8.24 -7.95 1.81
CA LYS A 48 7.35 -8.73 2.68
C LYS A 48 7.02 -8.02 3.99
N ARG A 49 7.99 -7.34 4.61
CA ARG A 49 7.76 -6.56 5.84
C ARG A 49 6.83 -5.38 5.59
N LEU A 50 6.96 -4.70 4.45
CA LEU A 50 6.07 -3.61 4.05
C LEU A 50 4.65 -4.12 3.79
N GLU A 51 4.49 -5.23 3.08
CA GLU A 51 3.19 -5.88 2.87
C GLU A 51 2.52 -6.25 4.19
N TYR A 52 3.28 -6.82 5.13
CA TYR A 52 2.77 -7.12 6.45
C TYR A 52 2.33 -5.87 7.22
N LYS A 53 3.07 -4.76 7.10
CA LYS A 53 2.68 -3.48 7.72
C LYS A 53 1.40 -2.92 7.11
N VAL A 54 1.24 -3.00 5.79
CA VAL A 54 -0.02 -2.64 5.11
C VAL A 54 -1.17 -3.49 5.64
N ALA A 55 -1.02 -4.81 5.68
CA ALA A 55 -2.05 -5.71 6.20
C ALA A 55 -2.42 -5.38 7.65
N ARG A 56 -1.43 -5.09 8.51
CA ARG A 56 -1.66 -4.70 9.89
C ARG A 56 -2.41 -3.38 10.05
N VAL A 57 -2.08 -2.38 9.23
CA VAL A 57 -2.78 -1.08 9.25
C VAL A 57 -4.21 -1.25 8.76
N ALA A 58 -4.43 -2.07 7.73
CA ALA A 58 -5.77 -2.37 7.20
C ALA A 58 -6.64 -3.18 8.18
N ALA A 59 -6.04 -4.02 9.02
CA ALA A 59 -6.76 -4.88 9.96
C ALA A 59 -7.26 -4.15 11.22
N LYS A 60 -6.90 -2.89 11.44
CA LYS A 60 -7.26 -2.13 12.64
C LYS A 60 -7.77 -0.73 12.31
N LYS A 61 -8.42 -0.09 13.29
CA LYS A 61 -8.56 1.37 13.28
C LYS A 61 -7.17 1.98 13.45
N CYS A 62 -6.74 2.74 12.47
CA CYS A 62 -5.44 3.41 12.44
C CYS A 62 -5.63 4.93 12.31
N SER A 63 -4.66 5.69 12.81
CA SER A 63 -4.68 7.15 12.70
C SER A 63 -4.19 7.61 11.33
N VAL A 64 -4.51 8.86 10.98
CA VAL A 64 -4.05 9.49 9.73
C VAL A 64 -2.52 9.58 9.71
N GLU A 65 -1.88 9.82 10.85
CA GLU A 65 -0.43 9.86 10.99
C GLU A 65 0.20 8.49 10.73
N GLU A 66 -0.43 7.39 11.22
CA GLU A 66 0.03 6.03 10.93
C GLU A 66 -0.03 5.72 9.43
N VAL A 67 -1.13 6.08 8.77
CA VAL A 67 -1.33 5.92 7.32
C VAL A 67 -0.31 6.76 6.55
N THR A 68 -0.07 8.01 6.97
CA THR A 68 0.90 8.93 6.36
C THR A 68 2.32 8.40 6.46
N LYS A 69 2.71 7.91 7.65
CA LYS A 69 4.03 7.34 7.88
C LYS A 69 4.26 6.10 7.02
N LEU A 70 3.28 5.20 6.95
CA LEU A 70 3.37 4.00 6.11
C LEU A 70 3.42 4.34 4.62
N HIS A 71 2.60 5.28 4.16
CA HIS A 71 2.64 5.76 2.78
C HIS A 71 4.03 6.30 2.41
N LYS A 72 4.64 7.11 3.28
CA LYS A 72 5.99 7.64 3.07
C LYS A 72 7.03 6.51 2.98
N GLU A 73 7.00 5.57 3.91
CA GLU A 73 7.93 4.44 3.93
C GLU A 73 7.81 3.57 2.66
N LEU A 74 6.59 3.36 2.17
CA LEU A 74 6.35 2.68 0.89
C LEU A 74 6.91 3.47 -0.29
N GLN A 75 6.70 4.78 -0.34
CA GLN A 75 7.24 5.64 -1.41
C GLN A 75 8.77 5.67 -1.41
N ASP A 76 9.38 5.76 -0.23
CA ASP A 76 10.83 5.74 -0.07
C ASP A 76 11.41 4.42 -0.57
N TRP A 77 10.79 3.29 -0.21
CA TRP A 77 11.21 1.97 -0.67
C TRP A 77 10.97 1.76 -2.17
N LEU A 78 9.81 2.18 -2.70
CA LEU A 78 9.48 2.10 -4.11
C LEU A 78 10.40 2.98 -4.97
N SER A 79 10.97 4.04 -4.40
CA SER A 79 11.94 4.91 -5.06
C SER A 79 13.38 4.38 -4.97
N SER A 80 13.62 3.30 -4.22
CA SER A 80 14.94 2.65 -4.11
C SER A 80 15.37 1.99 -5.42
N LYS A 81 16.68 2.08 -5.73
CA LYS A 81 17.29 1.47 -6.93
C LYS A 81 17.35 -0.06 -6.87
N PHE A 82 17.28 -0.64 -5.67
CA PHE A 82 17.40 -2.08 -5.44
C PHE A 82 16.05 -2.65 -5.00
N LYS A 83 15.14 -2.87 -5.95
CA LYS A 83 13.82 -3.48 -5.70
C LYS A 83 13.52 -4.63 -6.67
N PRO A 84 12.93 -5.75 -6.21
CA PRO A 84 12.58 -6.88 -7.07
C PRO A 84 11.35 -6.53 -7.93
N ARG A 85 11.48 -6.57 -9.26
CA ARG A 85 10.42 -6.15 -10.21
C ARG A 85 9.08 -6.89 -10.05
N GLU A 86 9.11 -8.14 -9.60
CA GLU A 86 7.90 -8.97 -9.46
C GLU A 86 7.06 -8.63 -8.21
N GLN A 87 7.64 -7.95 -7.22
CA GLN A 87 6.99 -7.66 -5.92
C GLN A 87 6.60 -6.18 -5.77
N THR A 88 6.78 -5.37 -6.82
CA THR A 88 6.48 -3.93 -6.75
C THR A 88 5.00 -3.62 -6.93
N SER A 89 4.25 -4.38 -7.73
CA SER A 89 2.88 -4.00 -8.11
C SER A 89 1.90 -4.01 -6.92
N SER A 90 2.01 -4.96 -5.99
CA SER A 90 1.17 -5.00 -4.77
C SER A 90 1.44 -3.78 -3.88
N LEU A 91 2.70 -3.42 -3.72
CA LEU A 91 3.15 -2.28 -2.92
C LEU A 91 2.84 -0.94 -3.58
N GLU A 92 2.93 -0.84 -4.91
CA GLU A 92 2.52 0.33 -5.70
C GLU A 92 1.03 0.59 -5.55
N LEU A 93 0.22 -0.47 -5.71
CA LEU A 93 -1.22 -0.39 -5.47
C LEU A 93 -1.51 0.04 -4.03
N SER A 94 -0.86 -0.57 -3.05
CA SER A 94 -1.01 -0.21 -1.64
C SER A 94 -0.66 1.26 -1.39
N ALA A 95 0.42 1.76 -1.98
CA ALA A 95 0.82 3.17 -1.86
C ALA A 95 -0.22 4.11 -2.51
N ALA A 96 -0.75 3.75 -3.68
CA ALA A 96 -1.81 4.52 -4.35
C ALA A 96 -3.09 4.58 -3.50
N LEU A 97 -3.49 3.45 -2.90
CA LEU A 97 -4.66 3.37 -2.03
C LEU A 97 -4.48 4.21 -0.76
N LEU A 98 -3.30 4.15 -0.11
CA LEU A 98 -3.03 4.96 1.06
C LEU A 98 -3.04 6.46 0.72
N ARG A 99 -2.49 6.86 -0.44
CA ARG A 99 -2.59 8.25 -0.92
C ARG A 99 -4.05 8.68 -1.11
N ALA A 100 -4.88 7.83 -1.72
CA ALA A 100 -6.29 8.13 -1.94
C ALA A 100 -7.03 8.32 -0.60
N ILE A 101 -6.75 7.48 0.41
CA ILE A 101 -7.31 7.61 1.76
C ILE A 101 -6.93 8.97 2.37
N LEU A 102 -5.66 9.36 2.27
CA LEU A 102 -5.17 10.65 2.80
C LEU A 102 -5.82 11.84 2.08
N MET A 103 -5.95 11.77 0.75
CA MET A 103 -6.60 12.82 -0.04
C MET A 103 -8.09 12.95 0.32
N ASN A 104 -8.77 11.82 0.53
CA ASN A 104 -10.17 11.84 0.97
C ASN A 104 -10.32 12.47 2.36
N HIS A 105 -9.42 12.17 3.29
CA HIS A 105 -9.44 12.78 4.63
C HIS A 105 -9.20 14.31 4.56
N LEU A 106 -8.28 14.75 3.71
CA LEU A 106 -8.06 16.18 3.48
C LEU A 106 -9.32 16.86 2.93
N ALA A 107 -9.92 16.30 1.89
CA ALA A 107 -11.14 16.84 1.28
C ALA A 107 -12.31 16.90 2.28
N ASP A 108 -12.48 15.88 3.13
CA ASP A 108 -13.49 15.90 4.20
C ASP A 108 -13.20 17.02 5.22
N SER A 109 -11.94 17.17 5.64
CA SER A 109 -11.56 18.23 6.57
C SER A 109 -11.83 19.64 6.02
N GLU A 110 -11.55 19.86 4.73
CA GLU A 110 -11.81 21.12 4.03
C GLU A 110 -13.32 21.37 3.87
N ALA A 111 -14.08 20.35 3.48
CA ALA A 111 -15.53 20.45 3.38
C ALA A 111 -16.17 20.80 4.73
N ARG A 112 -15.73 20.18 5.82
CA ARG A 112 -16.19 20.48 7.18
C ARG A 112 -15.84 21.91 7.60
N ALA A 113 -14.64 22.39 7.30
CA ALA A 113 -14.24 23.76 7.58
C ALA A 113 -15.13 24.77 6.82
N HIS A 114 -15.38 24.52 5.53
CA HIS A 114 -16.23 25.37 4.71
C HIS A 114 -17.69 25.38 5.17
N LEU A 115 -18.23 24.23 5.60
CA LEU A 115 -19.58 24.16 6.17
C LEU A 115 -19.68 24.93 7.50
N ASN A 116 -18.67 24.81 8.38
CA ASN A 116 -18.64 25.56 9.64
C ASN A 116 -18.60 27.08 9.40
N GLN A 117 -17.79 27.54 8.44
CA GLN A 117 -17.76 28.96 8.08
C GLN A 117 -19.14 29.44 7.61
N LYS A 118 -19.83 28.66 6.77
CA LYS A 118 -21.19 29.00 6.33
C LYS A 118 -22.18 29.05 7.49
N ILE A 119 -22.07 28.16 8.47
CA ILE A 119 -22.92 28.18 9.67
C ILE A 119 -22.69 29.48 10.43
N GLU A 120 -21.43 29.86 10.67
CA GLU A 120 -21.08 31.11 11.36
C GLU A 120 -21.60 32.34 10.61
N ASP A 121 -21.45 32.40 9.28
CA ASP A 121 -21.96 33.50 8.46
C ASP A 121 -23.50 33.60 8.53
N MET A 122 -24.19 32.46 8.51
CA MET A 122 -25.64 32.39 8.66
C MET A 122 -26.09 32.81 10.06
N GLU A 123 -25.36 32.42 11.11
CA GLU A 123 -25.64 32.83 12.50
C GLU A 123 -25.44 34.34 12.70
N MET A 124 -24.38 34.92 12.13
CA MET A 124 -24.17 36.37 12.12
C MET A 124 -25.28 37.10 11.37
N SER A 125 -25.71 36.58 10.22
CA SER A 125 -26.80 37.18 9.44
C SER A 125 -28.13 37.10 10.19
N LYS A 126 -28.41 35.94 10.80
CA LYS A 126 -29.61 35.73 11.62
C LYS A 126 -29.63 36.69 12.81
N THR A 127 -28.55 36.79 13.57
CA THR A 127 -28.48 37.68 14.75
C THR A 127 -28.66 39.15 14.36
N LYS A 128 -28.11 39.56 13.21
CA LYS A 128 -28.33 40.90 12.64
C LYS A 128 -29.80 41.13 12.31
N LEU A 129 -30.42 40.23 11.54
CA LEU A 129 -31.83 40.35 11.14
C LEU A 129 -32.77 40.32 12.35
N GLU A 130 -32.50 39.47 13.35
CA GLU A 130 -33.26 39.46 14.60
C GLU A 130 -33.10 40.78 15.39
N GLY A 131 -31.92 41.40 15.34
CA GLY A 131 -31.67 42.73 15.92
C GLY A 131 -32.47 43.83 15.22
N GLU A 132 -32.48 43.81 13.88
CA GLU A 132 -33.29 44.73 13.07
C GLU A 132 -34.79 44.51 13.28
N LEU A 133 -35.25 43.25 13.38
CA LEU A 133 -36.66 42.96 13.67
C LEU A 133 -37.07 43.49 15.05
N ARG A 134 -36.22 43.33 16.07
CA ARG A 134 -36.47 43.86 17.42
C ARG A 134 -36.52 45.38 17.45
N SER A 135 -35.79 46.09 16.58
CA SER A 135 -35.84 47.56 16.54
C SER A 135 -37.08 48.09 15.81
N LEU A 136 -37.67 47.29 14.92
CA LEU A 136 -38.86 47.65 14.12
C LEU A 136 -40.20 47.26 14.78
N VAL A 137 -40.20 46.36 15.75
CA VAL A 137 -41.38 46.03 16.56
C VAL A 137 -41.31 46.85 17.86
N PRO A 138 -41.93 48.05 17.93
CA PRO A 138 -42.07 48.74 19.19
C PRO A 138 -42.95 47.90 20.13
N ASN A 139 -42.53 47.76 21.38
CA ASN A 139 -43.30 47.10 22.45
C ASN A 139 -44.68 47.75 22.63
#